data_AF-A0A0B5HQI7-F1
#
_entry.id   AF-A0A0B5HQI7-F1
#
_cell.length_a   1.000
_cell.length_b   1.000
_cell.length_c   1.000
_cell.angle_alpha   90.00
_cell.angle_beta   90.00
_cell.angle_gamma   90.00
#
_symmetry.space_group_name_H-M   'P 1'
#
loop_
_entity.id
_entity.type
_entity.pdbx_description
1 polymer ?
#
loop_
_entity_poly.entity_id
_entity_poly.type
_entity_poly.pdbx_seq_one_letter_code
_entity_poly.pdbx_strand_id
1 'polypeptide(L)'
;GLVLLVIGCPCAMGLAVPAALTVAVGRGAQLGVLFKGGEALERLSNLDVIVLDKTGTVTVGRPVLASIHALADHAETDLLRIAGAAEERSNHPLAHAIVDRAHELALSWNPAEDVQILPGRGLSARVEGHECLLGNEALFQEFFIPLPANAPIPDPGVTRLWMALDNKPAGYFDAKDALRPDAPAAIAAIRSEGLRVLMLTGDSAIAAAPIVQQLNIAEVEAGLDPAGKLARIRTLQQSGLRVAMVGDGINDAPAMA
;
A
#
# COMPACT_ATOMS: atom_id res chain seq x y z
N GLY A 1 22.15 -56.44 -16.01
CA GLY A 1 21.42 -55.52 -16.92
C GLY A 1 20.08 -55.13 -16.31
N LEU A 2 19.04 -55.94 -16.54
CA LEU A 2 17.65 -55.67 -16.10
C LEU A 2 17.46 -55.51 -14.58
N VAL A 3 18.17 -56.29 -13.77
CA VAL A 3 18.09 -56.20 -12.30
C VAL A 3 18.57 -54.83 -11.77
N LEU A 4 19.55 -54.21 -12.43
CA LEU A 4 20.05 -52.89 -12.04
C LEU A 4 19.05 -51.76 -12.39
N LEU A 5 18.30 -51.92 -13.48
CA LEU A 5 17.26 -50.99 -13.91
C LEU A 5 16.05 -51.02 -12.97
N VAL A 6 15.64 -52.20 -12.50
CA VAL A 6 14.48 -52.35 -11.60
C VAL A 6 14.81 -51.85 -10.19
N ILE A 7 16.00 -52.13 -9.67
CA ILE A 7 16.44 -51.64 -8.35
C ILE A 7 16.71 -50.12 -8.38
N GLY A 8 17.15 -49.59 -9.53
CA GLY A 8 17.42 -48.17 -9.71
C GLY A 8 16.19 -47.29 -9.90
N CYS A 9 15.00 -47.85 -10.14
CA CYS A 9 13.76 -47.07 -10.28
C CYS A 9 13.32 -46.53 -8.91
N PRO A 10 13.34 -45.21 -8.70
CA PRO A 10 13.09 -44.63 -7.39
C PRO A 10 11.57 -44.42 -7.19
N CYS A 11 10.82 -45.53 -7.17
CA CYS A 11 9.36 -45.52 -7.10
C CYS A 11 8.82 -44.73 -5.89
N ALA A 12 9.54 -44.75 -4.77
CA ALA A 12 9.18 -43.98 -3.57
C ALA A 12 9.52 -42.47 -3.69
N MET A 13 10.54 -42.12 -4.47
CA MET A 13 10.98 -40.73 -4.63
C MET A 13 9.96 -39.90 -5.42
N GLY A 14 9.26 -40.52 -6.39
CA GLY A 14 8.19 -39.87 -7.14
C GLY A 14 6.95 -39.51 -6.31
N LEU A 15 6.76 -40.14 -5.14
CA LEU A 15 5.64 -39.86 -4.23
C LEU A 15 6.03 -39.01 -3.01
N ALA A 16 7.31 -38.95 -2.66
CA ALA A 16 7.79 -38.26 -1.47
C ALA A 16 7.48 -36.75 -1.52
N VAL A 17 7.78 -36.08 -2.64
CA VAL A 17 7.57 -34.63 -2.79
C VAL A 17 6.07 -34.26 -2.77
N PRO A 18 5.19 -34.91 -3.57
CA PRO A 18 3.76 -34.60 -3.51
C PRO A 18 3.13 -34.87 -2.14
N ALA A 19 3.55 -35.92 -1.43
CA ALA A 19 3.04 -36.22 -0.11
C ALA A 19 3.45 -35.15 0.92
N ALA A 20 4.73 -34.75 0.92
CA ALA A 20 5.24 -33.69 1.78
C ALA A 20 4.53 -32.35 1.51
N LEU A 21 4.39 -31.97 0.24
CA LEU A 21 3.68 -30.74 -0.16
C LEU A 21 2.23 -30.75 0.28
N THR A 22 1.51 -31.87 0.11
CA THR A 22 0.09 -31.98 0.50
C THR A 22 -0.08 -31.78 2.00
N VAL A 23 0.78 -32.40 2.81
CA VAL A 23 0.77 -32.23 4.27
C VAL A 23 1.11 -30.80 4.66
N ALA A 24 2.12 -30.19 4.04
CA ALA A 24 2.54 -28.83 4.33
C ALA A 24 1.47 -27.79 3.98
N VAL A 25 0.81 -27.94 2.82
CA VAL A 25 -0.33 -27.08 2.43
C VAL A 25 -1.49 -27.26 3.40
N GLY A 26 -1.80 -28.50 3.79
CA GLY A 26 -2.84 -28.78 4.78
C GLY A 26 -2.54 -28.16 6.15
N ARG A 27 -1.28 -28.21 6.59
CA ARG A 27 -0.83 -27.56 7.82
C ARG A 27 -0.88 -26.04 7.72
N GLY A 28 -0.49 -25.47 6.59
CA GLY A 28 -0.62 -24.04 6.31
C GLY A 28 -2.06 -23.56 6.48
N ALA A 29 -3.02 -24.28 5.89
CA ALA A 29 -4.44 -23.92 5.97
C ALA A 29 -4.96 -23.92 7.43
N GLN A 30 -4.51 -24.87 8.26
CA GLN A 30 -4.84 -24.90 9.69
C GLN A 30 -4.26 -23.70 10.47
N LEU A 31 -3.17 -23.11 9.98
CA LEU A 31 -2.54 -21.91 10.53
C LEU A 31 -3.07 -20.62 9.88
N GLY A 32 -4.08 -20.71 9.01
CA GLY A 32 -4.63 -19.56 8.29
C GLY A 32 -3.80 -19.10 7.09
N VAL A 33 -2.83 -19.91 6.63
CA VAL A 33 -1.98 -19.61 5.47
C VAL A 33 -2.41 -20.46 4.27
N LEU A 34 -2.86 -19.81 3.20
CA LEU A 34 -3.29 -20.48 1.98
C LEU A 34 -2.21 -20.40 0.91
N PHE A 35 -1.66 -21.55 0.53
CA PHE A 35 -0.68 -21.67 -0.55
C PHE A 35 -1.37 -21.95 -1.89
N LYS A 36 -1.07 -21.16 -2.92
CA LYS A 36 -1.53 -21.40 -4.30
C LYS A 36 -0.58 -22.38 -5.01
N GLY A 37 -0.62 -23.64 -4.60
CA GLY A 37 0.21 -24.72 -5.16
C GLY A 37 1.52 -24.95 -4.38
N GLY A 38 2.16 -26.09 -4.65
CA GLY A 38 3.37 -26.52 -3.93
C GLY A 38 4.63 -25.72 -4.27
N GLU A 39 4.71 -25.17 -5.49
CA GLU A 39 5.87 -24.37 -5.93
C GLU A 39 6.02 -23.08 -5.11
N ALA A 40 4.92 -22.50 -4.64
CA ALA A 40 4.97 -21.33 -3.76
C ALA A 40 5.68 -21.63 -2.44
N LEU A 41 5.48 -22.83 -1.89
CA LEU A 41 6.13 -23.27 -0.65
C LEU A 41 7.63 -23.50 -0.86
N GLU A 42 8.02 -24.12 -1.99
CA GLU A 42 9.42 -24.35 -2.34
C GLU A 42 10.18 -23.05 -2.63
N ARG A 43 9.53 -22.07 -3.25
CA ARG A 43 10.09 -20.74 -3.45
C ARG A 43 10.24 -19.98 -2.13
N LEU A 44 9.26 -20.13 -1.23
CA LEU A 44 9.28 -19.48 0.09
C LEU A 44 10.46 -19.94 0.96
N SER A 45 10.83 -21.22 0.92
CA SER A 45 11.99 -21.75 1.68
C SER A 45 13.34 -21.22 1.19
N ASN A 46 13.32 -20.49 0.08
CA ASN A 46 14.45 -20.07 -0.71
C ASN A 46 14.40 -18.57 -0.94
N LEU A 47 13.90 -17.77 0.02
CA LEU A 47 13.88 -16.32 -0.13
C LEU A 47 15.19 -15.69 0.34
N ASP A 48 15.55 -14.59 -0.30
CA ASP A 48 16.65 -13.71 0.12
C ASP A 48 16.11 -12.38 0.67
N VAL A 49 15.02 -11.89 0.08
CA VAL A 49 14.43 -10.59 0.41
C VAL A 49 12.91 -10.68 0.55
N ILE A 50 12.39 -10.05 1.60
CA ILE A 50 10.97 -9.74 1.76
C ILE A 50 10.79 -8.24 1.54
N VAL A 51 9.91 -7.90 0.60
CA VAL A 51 9.45 -6.55 0.31
C VAL A 51 8.07 -6.40 0.91
N LEU A 52 7.91 -5.44 1.81
CA LEU A 52 6.67 -5.15 2.51
C LEU A 52 6.04 -3.91 1.89
N ASP A 53 4.75 -3.97 1.55
CA ASP A 53 3.95 -2.76 1.42
C ASP A 53 3.69 -2.15 2.81
N LYS A 54 3.43 -0.85 2.86
CA LYS A 54 3.08 -0.19 4.11
C LYS A 54 1.59 -0.33 4.42
N THR A 55 0.74 0.18 3.54
CA THR A 55 -0.67 0.43 3.83
C THR A 55 -1.46 -0.88 3.77
N GLY A 56 -2.12 -1.25 4.88
CA GLY A 56 -2.87 -2.51 4.96
C GLY A 56 -2.03 -3.76 5.21
N THR A 57 -0.71 -3.68 5.03
CA THR A 57 0.23 -4.77 5.31
C THR A 57 0.93 -4.57 6.66
N VAL A 58 1.76 -3.54 6.78
CA VAL A 58 2.43 -3.19 8.04
C VAL A 58 1.50 -2.39 8.95
N THR A 59 0.65 -1.57 8.35
CA THR A 59 -0.42 -0.84 9.04
C THR A 59 -1.75 -1.57 8.92
N VAL A 60 -2.73 -1.13 9.70
CA VAL A 60 -4.09 -1.69 9.68
C VAL A 60 -4.76 -1.46 8.31
N GLY A 61 -4.34 -0.43 7.56
CA GLY A 61 -4.94 -0.07 6.27
C GLY A 61 -6.27 0.62 6.40
N ARG A 62 -6.52 1.23 7.57
CA ARG A 62 -7.72 2.00 7.88
C ARG A 62 -7.27 3.37 8.39
N PRO A 63 -6.77 4.24 7.50
CA PRO A 63 -6.37 5.56 7.91
C PRO A 63 -7.57 6.31 8.47
N VAL A 64 -7.32 7.14 9.48
CA VAL A 64 -8.33 8.01 10.08
C VAL A 64 -7.90 9.44 9.84
N LEU A 65 -8.85 10.29 9.44
CA LEU A 65 -8.58 11.70 9.22
C LEU A 65 -8.27 12.37 10.56
N ALA A 66 -7.05 12.90 10.69
CA ALA A 66 -6.54 13.55 11.90
C ALA A 66 -6.87 15.04 11.92
N SER A 67 -6.75 15.72 10.79
CA SER A 67 -7.11 17.15 10.67
C SER A 67 -7.48 17.54 9.24
N ILE A 68 -8.23 18.63 9.16
CA ILE A 68 -8.67 19.28 7.91
C ILE A 68 -8.15 20.70 7.99
N HIS A 69 -7.53 21.17 6.90
CA HIS A 69 -6.98 22.51 6.85
C HIS A 69 -7.44 23.18 5.56
N ALA A 70 -8.41 24.08 5.68
CA ALA A 70 -8.81 24.94 4.58
C ALA A 70 -7.84 26.12 4.43
N LEU A 71 -7.50 26.46 3.19
CA LEU A 71 -6.84 27.71 2.87
C LEU A 71 -7.89 28.84 2.80
N ALA A 72 -7.42 30.09 2.82
CA ALA A 72 -8.29 31.25 2.81
C ALA A 72 -9.35 31.15 1.68
N ASP A 73 -10.58 31.59 1.99
CA ASP A 73 -11.79 31.55 1.15
C ASP A 73 -12.64 30.26 1.21
N HIS A 74 -12.26 29.24 1.99
CA HIS A 74 -13.06 28.03 2.17
C HIS A 74 -13.30 27.67 3.65
N ALA A 75 -14.49 27.15 3.97
CA ALA A 75 -14.76 26.52 5.26
C ALA A 75 -14.30 25.06 5.23
N GLU A 76 -13.77 24.55 6.34
CA GLU A 76 -13.34 23.14 6.45
C GLU A 76 -14.47 22.15 6.14
N THR A 77 -15.71 22.47 6.53
CA THR A 77 -16.90 21.66 6.25
C THR A 77 -17.22 21.62 4.76
N ASP A 78 -17.06 22.72 4.04
CA ASP A 78 -17.31 22.77 2.59
C ASP A 78 -16.23 22.01 1.84
N LEU A 79 -14.97 22.18 2.26
CA LEU A 79 -13.84 21.44 1.69
C LEU A 79 -14.02 19.92 1.88
N LEU A 80 -14.38 19.49 3.08
CA LEU A 80 -14.64 18.08 3.39
C LEU A 80 -15.82 17.53 2.59
N ARG A 81 -16.89 18.30 2.43
CA ARG A 81 -18.07 17.91 1.67
C ARG A 81 -17.76 17.71 0.19
N ILE A 82 -16.99 18.62 -0.41
CA ILE A 82 -16.55 18.51 -1.81
C ILE A 82 -15.59 17.33 -1.97
N ALA A 83 -14.66 17.14 -1.03
CA ALA A 83 -13.74 16.01 -1.05
C ALA A 83 -14.46 14.67 -0.89
N GLY A 84 -15.45 14.58 0.00
CA GLY A 84 -16.30 13.40 0.18
C GLY A 84 -17.04 13.03 -1.10
N ALA A 85 -17.58 14.02 -1.81
CA ALA A 85 -18.25 13.79 -3.10
C ALA A 85 -17.30 13.25 -4.17
N ALA A 86 -16.09 13.80 -4.26
CA ALA A 86 -15.09 13.39 -5.23
C ALA A 86 -14.52 11.98 -4.93
N GLU A 87 -14.35 11.65 -3.65
CA GLU A 87 -13.76 10.39 -3.18
C GLU A 87 -14.79 9.25 -3.01
N GLU A 88 -16.10 9.51 -3.12
CA GLU A 88 -17.16 8.51 -2.91
C GLU A 88 -17.00 7.24 -3.77
N ARG A 89 -16.44 7.37 -4.98
CA ARG A 89 -16.23 6.27 -5.93
C ARG A 89 -14.82 5.67 -5.88
N SER A 90 -13.95 6.21 -5.02
CA SER A 90 -12.57 5.78 -4.88
C SER A 90 -12.47 4.62 -3.90
N ASN A 91 -11.74 3.57 -4.27
CA ASN A 91 -11.44 2.43 -3.38
C ASN A 91 -10.16 2.66 -2.56
N HIS A 92 -9.63 3.87 -2.55
CA HIS A 92 -8.39 4.16 -1.83
C HIS A 92 -8.66 4.27 -0.32
N PRO A 93 -7.82 3.70 0.57
CA PRO A 93 -8.05 3.77 2.02
C PRO A 93 -8.20 5.20 2.56
N LEU A 94 -7.45 6.18 2.02
CA LEU A 94 -7.62 7.60 2.37
C LEU A 94 -8.95 8.19 1.91
N ALA A 95 -9.50 7.72 0.78
CA ALA A 95 -10.81 8.13 0.30
C ALA A 95 -11.90 7.77 1.32
N HIS A 96 -11.85 6.52 1.81
CA HIS A 96 -12.74 6.07 2.87
C HIS A 96 -12.61 6.91 4.13
N ALA A 97 -11.38 7.27 4.55
CA ALA A 97 -11.18 8.14 5.72
C ALA A 97 -11.87 9.51 5.58
N ILE A 98 -11.85 10.09 4.38
CA ILE A 98 -12.51 11.37 4.07
C ILE A 98 -14.03 11.20 4.06
N VAL A 99 -14.53 10.20 3.36
CA VAL A 99 -15.98 9.91 3.24
C VAL A 99 -16.59 9.56 4.60
N ASP A 100 -15.91 8.73 5.39
CA ASP A 100 -16.34 8.35 6.75
C ASP A 100 -16.43 9.59 7.64
N ARG A 101 -15.42 10.46 7.60
CA ARG A 101 -15.44 11.72 8.37
C ARG A 101 -16.55 12.66 7.93
N ALA A 102 -16.83 12.73 6.63
CA ALA A 102 -17.92 13.54 6.09
C ALA A 102 -19.29 13.01 6.53
N HIS A 103 -19.48 11.69 6.57
CA HIS A 103 -20.67 11.04 7.09
C HIS A 103 -20.86 11.23 8.61
N GLU A 104 -19.78 11.17 9.40
CA GLU A 104 -19.84 11.45 10.85
C GLU A 104 -20.36 12.86 11.16
N LEU A 105 -20.06 13.83 10.28
CA LEU A 105 -20.55 15.20 10.38
C LEU A 105 -21.92 15.40 9.71
N ALA A 106 -22.57 14.31 9.28
CA ALA A 106 -23.85 14.31 8.59
C ALA A 106 -23.90 15.24 7.36
N LEU A 107 -22.77 15.36 6.65
CA LEU A 107 -22.69 16.14 5.43
C LEU A 107 -23.34 15.36 4.28
N SER A 108 -24.11 16.07 3.47
CA SER A 108 -24.72 15.53 2.25
C SER A 108 -24.16 16.25 1.02
N TRP A 109 -23.96 15.52 -0.06
CA TRP A 109 -23.47 16.06 -1.32
C TRP A 109 -24.19 15.43 -2.52
N ASN A 110 -24.07 16.10 -3.66
CA ASN A 110 -24.46 15.52 -4.93
C ASN A 110 -23.31 14.65 -5.49
N PRO A 111 -23.60 13.62 -6.28
CA PRO A 111 -22.56 12.80 -6.90
C PRO A 111 -21.60 13.64 -7.74
N ALA A 112 -20.30 13.34 -7.65
CA ALA A 112 -19.30 13.93 -8.51
C ALA A 112 -19.46 13.49 -9.97
N GLU A 113 -19.14 14.40 -10.89
CA GLU A 113 -19.09 14.20 -12.33
C GLU A 113 -17.63 14.04 -12.80
N ASP A 114 -17.43 13.41 -13.96
CA ASP A 114 -16.11 13.29 -14.62
C ASP A 114 -14.95 12.80 -13.72
N VAL A 115 -15.25 11.91 -12.77
CA VAL A 115 -14.25 11.37 -11.84
C VAL A 115 -13.21 10.53 -12.61
N GLN A 116 -11.95 10.93 -12.53
CA GLN A 116 -10.81 10.21 -13.08
C GLN A 116 -9.82 9.87 -11.97
N ILE A 117 -9.57 8.57 -11.78
CA ILE A 117 -8.55 8.09 -10.85
C ILE A 117 -7.19 8.17 -11.54
N LEU A 118 -6.21 8.79 -10.88
CA LEU A 118 -4.84 8.96 -11.34
C LEU A 118 -3.93 8.11 -10.43
N PRO A 119 -3.63 6.85 -10.80
CA PRO A 119 -2.92 5.90 -9.94
C PRO A 119 -1.60 6.47 -9.40
N GLY A 120 -1.36 6.30 -8.10
CA GLY A 120 -0.16 6.78 -7.41
C GLY A 120 -0.09 8.30 -7.22
N ARG A 121 -1.11 9.06 -7.65
CA ARG A 121 -1.16 10.53 -7.57
C ARG A 121 -2.39 11.04 -6.85
N GLY A 122 -3.57 10.50 -7.15
CA GLY A 122 -4.84 10.93 -6.57
C GLY A 122 -6.00 10.77 -7.55
N LEU A 123 -6.87 11.78 -7.63
CA LEU A 123 -7.98 11.85 -8.56
C LEU A 123 -8.27 13.28 -9.02
N SER A 124 -9.01 13.38 -10.12
CA SER A 124 -9.69 14.59 -10.56
C SER A 124 -11.20 14.33 -10.63
N ALA A 125 -12.02 15.34 -10.35
CA ALA A 125 -13.47 15.24 -10.41
C ALA A 125 -14.10 16.62 -10.61
N ARG A 126 -15.35 16.68 -11.08
CA ARG A 126 -16.16 17.90 -11.06
C ARG A 126 -17.24 17.78 -10.00
N VAL A 127 -17.24 18.71 -9.06
CA VAL A 127 -18.20 18.71 -7.93
C VAL A 127 -18.81 20.10 -7.83
N GLU A 128 -20.14 20.17 -7.92
CA GLU A 128 -20.89 21.43 -7.78
C GLU A 128 -20.44 22.54 -8.73
N GLY A 129 -19.98 22.17 -9.92
CA GLY A 129 -19.48 23.10 -10.93
C GLY A 129 -18.01 23.50 -10.76
N HIS A 130 -17.33 23.03 -9.71
CA HIS A 130 -15.89 23.26 -9.50
C HIS A 130 -15.05 22.10 -10.04
N GLU A 131 -13.91 22.42 -10.65
CA GLU A 131 -12.88 21.43 -10.98
C GLU A 131 -12.08 21.09 -9.73
N CYS A 132 -12.25 19.87 -9.22
CA CYS A 132 -11.62 19.37 -8.02
C CYS A 132 -10.43 18.45 -8.36
N LEU A 133 -9.29 18.71 -7.75
CA LEU A 133 -8.12 17.84 -7.75
C LEU A 133 -7.79 17.46 -6.32
N LEU A 134 -7.66 16.16 -6.06
CA LEU A 134 -7.32 15.58 -4.76
C LEU A 134 -6.15 14.63 -4.94
N GLY A 135 -5.02 14.90 -4.28
CA GLY A 135 -3.84 14.08 -4.49
C GLY A 135 -2.59 14.47 -3.72
N ASN A 136 -1.49 13.83 -4.06
CA ASN A 136 -0.18 14.13 -3.51
C ASN A 136 0.48 15.32 -4.23
N GLU A 137 1.69 15.66 -3.79
CA GLU A 137 2.47 16.78 -4.34
C GLU A 137 2.81 16.60 -5.82
N ALA A 138 2.96 15.36 -6.29
CA ALA A 138 3.26 15.06 -7.69
C ALA A 138 2.08 15.44 -8.61
N LEU A 139 0.84 15.23 -8.17
CA LEU A 139 -0.35 15.68 -8.89
C LEU A 139 -0.36 17.22 -9.05
N PHE A 140 -0.06 17.94 -7.96
CA PHE A 140 -0.04 19.39 -7.98
C PHE A 140 1.04 19.95 -8.89
N GLN A 141 2.22 19.32 -8.92
CA GLN A 141 3.31 19.68 -9.83
C GLN A 141 2.92 19.48 -11.29
N GLU A 142 2.23 18.38 -11.63
CA GLU A 142 1.78 18.08 -13.00
C GLU A 142 0.76 19.09 -13.53
N PHE A 143 -0.17 19.53 -12.69
CA PHE A 143 -1.16 20.54 -13.03
C PHE A 143 -0.67 21.98 -12.79
N PHE A 144 0.62 22.16 -12.47
CA PHE A 144 1.26 23.46 -12.20
C PHE A 144 0.56 24.28 -11.10
N ILE A 145 -0.04 23.61 -10.12
CA ILE A 145 -0.73 24.25 -9.00
C ILE A 145 0.29 24.48 -7.88
N PRO A 146 0.53 25.74 -7.45
CA PRO A 146 1.48 26.02 -6.40
C PRO A 146 0.97 25.46 -5.06
N LEU A 147 1.83 24.71 -4.36
CA LEU A 147 1.54 24.33 -2.99
C LEU A 147 1.66 25.55 -2.06
N PRO A 148 0.77 25.70 -1.07
CA PRO A 148 0.80 26.83 -0.15
C PRO A 148 2.12 26.86 0.64
N ALA A 149 2.91 27.92 0.48
CA ALA A 149 4.24 28.07 1.10
C ALA A 149 4.22 28.05 2.63
N ASN A 150 3.08 28.39 3.24
CA ASN A 150 2.91 28.46 4.70
C ASN A 150 2.34 27.17 5.30
N ALA A 151 2.13 26.11 4.52
CA ALA A 151 1.63 24.86 5.07
C ALA A 151 2.72 24.22 5.96
N PRO A 152 2.38 23.86 7.21
CA PRO A 152 3.31 23.18 8.09
C PRO A 152 3.70 21.83 7.50
N ILE A 153 4.93 21.41 7.76
CA ILE A 153 5.37 20.05 7.43
C ILE A 153 4.49 19.08 8.22
N PRO A 154 3.91 18.04 7.59
CA PRO A 154 3.11 17.05 8.31
C PRO A 154 3.92 16.41 9.45
N ASP A 155 3.26 16.10 10.56
CA ASP A 155 3.90 15.29 11.60
C ASP A 155 4.37 13.95 11.02
N PRO A 156 5.43 13.34 11.55
CA PRO A 156 5.84 12.00 11.14
C PRO A 156 4.66 11.02 11.24
N GLY A 157 4.42 10.24 10.17
CA GLY A 157 3.34 9.24 10.15
C GLY A 157 1.99 9.79 9.69
N VAL A 158 1.94 11.07 9.33
CA VAL A 158 0.80 11.69 8.68
C VAL A 158 0.96 11.62 7.18
N THR A 159 -0.06 11.08 6.52
CA THR A 159 -0.21 11.12 5.07
C THR A 159 -1.11 12.30 4.72
N ARG A 160 -0.55 13.27 3.99
CA ARG A 160 -1.27 14.46 3.54
C ARG A 160 -1.85 14.27 2.14
N LEU A 161 -3.12 14.60 1.98
CA LEU A 161 -3.80 14.73 0.70
C LEU A 161 -4.12 16.20 0.45
N TRP A 162 -3.59 16.75 -0.64
CA TRP A 162 -3.82 18.12 -1.07
C TRP A 162 -5.10 18.22 -1.90
N MET A 163 -5.79 19.35 -1.77
CA MET A 163 -6.99 19.65 -2.53
C MET A 163 -6.88 20.99 -3.24
N ALA A 164 -7.24 21.00 -4.51
CA ALA A 164 -7.37 22.20 -5.32
C ALA A 164 -8.77 22.30 -5.94
N LEU A 165 -9.24 23.53 -6.06
CA LEU A 165 -10.50 23.90 -6.70
C LEU A 165 -10.20 24.94 -7.77
N ASP A 166 -10.67 24.70 -8.99
CA ASP A 166 -10.51 25.60 -10.14
C ASP A 166 -9.04 26.03 -10.35
N ASN A 167 -8.13 25.05 -10.30
CA ASN A 167 -6.67 25.22 -10.39
C ASN A 167 -6.03 26.11 -9.31
N LYS A 168 -6.71 26.31 -8.17
CA LYS A 168 -6.16 26.99 -7.01
C LYS A 168 -6.10 26.04 -5.81
N PRO A 169 -5.01 26.06 -5.03
CA PRO A 169 -4.95 25.27 -3.80
C PRO A 169 -6.06 25.73 -2.83
N ALA A 170 -6.90 24.79 -2.40
CA ALA A 170 -8.07 25.02 -1.56
C ALA A 170 -7.84 24.54 -0.11
N GLY A 171 -7.01 23.52 0.09
CA GLY A 171 -6.71 22.99 1.41
C GLY A 171 -5.98 21.66 1.38
N TYR A 172 -5.90 21.02 2.54
CA TYR A 172 -5.34 19.68 2.68
C TYR A 172 -5.95 18.89 3.84
N PHE A 173 -5.82 17.58 3.74
CA PHE A 173 -6.35 16.58 4.65
C PHE A 173 -5.19 15.75 5.18
N ASP A 174 -5.06 15.68 6.49
CA ASP A 174 -4.00 14.93 7.15
C ASP A 174 -4.61 13.67 7.78
N ALA A 175 -4.16 12.50 7.35
CA ALA A 175 -4.64 11.22 7.84
C ALA A 175 -3.51 10.41 8.48
N LYS A 176 -3.86 9.59 9.48
CA LYS A 176 -2.92 8.70 10.17
C LYS A 176 -3.40 7.27 10.05
N ASP A 177 -2.47 6.35 9.77
CA ASP A 177 -2.74 4.91 9.76
C ASP A 177 -1.97 4.23 10.89
N ALA A 178 -2.67 3.44 11.69
CA ALA A 178 -2.08 2.77 12.85
C ALA A 178 -1.25 1.56 12.41
N LEU A 179 -0.12 1.35 13.09
CA LEU A 179 0.67 0.14 12.94
C LEU A 179 -0.14 -1.08 13.41
N ARG A 180 0.00 -2.23 12.74
CA ARG A 180 -0.54 -3.47 13.29
C ARG A 180 0.18 -3.85 14.57
N PRO A 181 -0.51 -4.28 15.64
CA PRO A 181 0.12 -4.63 16.91
C PRO A 181 1.18 -5.73 16.83
N ASP A 182 1.01 -6.66 15.87
CA ASP A 182 1.87 -7.81 15.63
C ASP A 182 3.02 -7.54 14.64
N ALA A 183 2.98 -6.44 13.88
CA ALA A 183 3.99 -6.10 12.87
C ALA A 183 5.43 -6.04 13.43
N PRO A 184 5.71 -5.43 14.60
CA PRO A 184 7.07 -5.39 15.15
C PRO A 184 7.64 -6.79 15.43
N ALA A 185 6.81 -7.67 16.01
CA ALA A 185 7.23 -9.04 16.32
C ALA A 185 7.45 -9.86 15.03
N ALA A 186 6.56 -9.71 14.04
CA ALA A 186 6.68 -10.41 12.76
C ALA A 186 7.94 -10.00 12.00
N ILE A 187 8.25 -8.71 11.93
CA ILE A 187 9.44 -8.21 11.22
C ILE A 187 10.72 -8.61 11.94
N ALA A 188 10.72 -8.59 13.28
CA ALA A 188 11.84 -9.11 14.06
C ALA A 188 12.10 -10.60 13.79
N ALA A 189 11.03 -11.42 13.72
CA ALA A 189 11.14 -12.84 13.39
C ALA A 189 11.71 -13.07 11.99
N ILE A 190 11.20 -12.36 10.96
CA ILE A 190 11.71 -12.44 9.58
C ILE A 190 13.20 -12.12 9.52
N ARG A 191 13.64 -11.07 10.22
CA ARG A 191 15.06 -10.69 10.26
C ARG A 191 15.92 -11.72 10.98
N SER A 192 15.38 -12.36 12.01
CA SER A 192 16.11 -13.39 12.77
C SER A 192 16.39 -14.65 11.94
N GLU A 193 15.56 -14.90 10.91
CA GLU A 193 15.77 -15.95 9.89
C GLU A 193 16.82 -15.54 8.83
N GLY A 194 17.46 -14.36 8.96
CA GLY A 194 18.49 -13.88 8.05
C GLY A 194 17.96 -13.26 6.75
N LEU A 195 16.65 -13.07 6.63
CA LEU A 195 16.03 -12.44 5.46
C LEU A 195 16.22 -10.92 5.49
N ARG A 196 16.55 -10.36 4.32
CA ARG A 196 16.59 -8.91 4.13
C ARG A 196 15.16 -8.37 4.05
N VAL A 197 14.87 -7.28 4.76
CA VAL A 197 13.55 -6.64 4.77
C VAL A 197 13.64 -5.25 4.13
N LEU A 198 12.83 -5.02 3.11
CA LEU A 198 12.67 -3.74 2.41
C LEU A 198 11.20 -3.30 2.54
N MET A 199 10.95 -2.01 2.70
CA MET A 199 9.59 -1.46 2.64
C MET A 199 9.43 -0.55 1.41
N LEU A 200 8.40 -0.81 0.60
CA LEU A 200 7.99 0.06 -0.50
C LEU A 200 6.65 0.70 -0.15
N THR A 201 6.49 1.99 -0.40
CA THR A 201 5.24 2.70 -0.08
C THR A 201 4.95 3.82 -1.08
N GLY A 202 3.66 4.02 -1.36
CA GLY A 202 3.20 5.19 -2.13
C GLY A 202 3.14 6.47 -1.31
N ASP A 203 3.06 6.35 0.03
CA ASP A 203 3.09 7.50 0.92
C ASP A 203 4.44 8.23 0.91
N SER A 204 4.44 9.48 1.35
CA SER A 204 5.65 10.30 1.43
C SER A 204 6.69 9.74 2.41
N ALA A 205 7.95 10.14 2.23
CA ALA A 205 9.03 9.77 3.15
C ALA A 205 8.75 10.20 4.61
N ILE A 206 8.05 11.33 4.79
CA ILE A 206 7.65 11.86 6.11
C ILE A 206 6.62 10.94 6.77
N ALA A 207 5.64 10.45 6.01
CA ALA A 207 4.64 9.50 6.48
C ALA A 207 5.25 8.13 6.81
N ALA A 208 6.25 7.70 6.04
CA ALA A 208 6.91 6.41 6.24
C ALA A 208 7.90 6.41 7.43
N ALA A 209 8.54 7.55 7.71
CA ALA A 209 9.64 7.67 8.66
C ALA A 209 9.40 7.04 10.05
N PRO A 210 8.29 7.31 10.77
CA PRO A 210 8.13 6.75 12.11
C PRO A 210 7.90 5.24 12.10
N ILE A 211 7.23 4.71 11.05
CA ILE A 211 7.01 3.28 10.90
C ILE A 211 8.35 2.57 10.68
N VAL A 212 9.21 3.12 9.82
CA VAL A 212 10.56 2.60 9.57
C VAL A 212 11.39 2.58 10.86
N GLN A 213 11.34 3.66 11.65
CA GLN A 213 12.06 3.76 12.91
C GLN A 213 11.54 2.78 13.96
N GLN A 214 10.23 2.67 14.13
CA GLN A 214 9.60 1.75 15.09
C GLN A 214 9.88 0.28 14.76
N LEU A 215 9.95 -0.05 13.47
CA LEU A 215 10.17 -1.43 12.99
C LEU A 215 11.64 -1.75 12.73
N ASN A 216 12.53 -0.75 12.84
CA ASN A 216 13.95 -0.88 12.56
C ASN A 216 14.22 -1.52 11.17
N ILE A 217 13.52 -1.02 10.15
CA ILE A 217 13.71 -1.43 8.75
C ILE A 217 14.83 -0.58 8.15
N ALA A 218 15.87 -1.24 7.62
CA ALA A 218 17.06 -0.54 7.13
C ALA A 218 16.86 0.12 5.76
N GLU A 219 15.93 -0.39 4.96
CA GLU A 219 15.73 0.04 3.59
C GLU A 219 14.26 0.38 3.33
N VAL A 220 14.03 1.62 2.90
CA VAL A 220 12.69 2.14 2.57
C VAL A 220 12.77 2.96 1.30
N GLU A 221 11.79 2.76 0.41
CA GLU A 221 11.56 3.64 -0.74
C GLU A 221 10.10 4.11 -0.71
N ALA A 222 9.93 5.43 -0.68
CA ALA A 222 8.66 6.10 -0.47
C ALA A 222 8.27 6.95 -1.69
N GLY A 223 6.98 7.29 -1.82
CA GLY A 223 6.47 8.05 -2.96
C GLY A 223 6.41 7.26 -4.27
N LEU A 224 6.36 5.92 -4.20
CA LEU A 224 6.32 5.06 -5.38
C LEU A 224 4.89 4.81 -5.85
N ASP A 225 4.64 5.01 -7.14
CA ASP A 225 3.44 4.52 -7.79
C ASP A 225 3.50 2.99 -8.01
N PRO A 226 2.40 2.33 -8.40
CA PRO A 226 2.41 0.88 -8.63
C PRO A 226 3.46 0.42 -9.65
N ALA A 227 3.72 1.21 -10.69
CA ALA A 227 4.73 0.92 -11.69
C ALA A 227 6.16 1.00 -11.11
N GLY A 228 6.45 2.00 -10.27
CA GLY A 228 7.70 2.18 -9.55
C GLY A 228 7.98 1.05 -8.58
N LYS A 229 6.97 0.59 -7.82
CA LYS A 229 7.10 -0.60 -6.95
C LYS A 229 7.50 -1.84 -7.76
N LEU A 230 6.82 -2.09 -8.88
CA LEU A 230 7.11 -3.23 -9.76
C LEU A 230 8.50 -3.12 -10.39
N ALA A 231 8.90 -1.94 -10.86
CA ALA A 231 10.23 -1.70 -11.40
C ALA A 231 11.31 -2.02 -10.35
N ARG A 232 11.09 -1.62 -9.10
CA ARG A 232 12.02 -1.89 -8.01
C ARG A 232 12.16 -3.38 -7.70
N ILE A 233 11.04 -4.10 -7.63
CA ILE A 233 11.03 -5.57 -7.44
C ILE A 233 11.81 -6.25 -8.57
N ARG A 234 11.61 -5.83 -9.83
CA ARG A 234 12.35 -6.36 -10.98
C ARG A 234 13.85 -6.11 -10.89
N THR A 235 14.28 -4.93 -10.44
CA THR A 235 15.70 -4.64 -10.22
C THR A 235 16.32 -5.59 -9.19
N LEU A 236 15.62 -5.87 -8.10
CA LEU A 236 16.09 -6.82 -7.08
C LEU A 236 16.19 -8.25 -7.66
N GLN A 237 15.19 -8.69 -8.41
CA GLN A 237 15.21 -10.00 -9.08
C GLN A 237 16.36 -10.10 -10.12
N GLN A 238 16.59 -9.04 -10.90
CA GLN A 238 17.70 -8.98 -11.88
C GLN A 238 19.08 -9.02 -11.23
N SER A 239 19.20 -8.60 -9.97
CA SER A 239 20.43 -8.74 -9.19
C SER A 239 20.67 -10.18 -8.68
N GLY A 240 19.79 -11.12 -9.03
CA GLY A 240 19.89 -12.53 -8.67
C GLY A 240 19.22 -12.89 -7.33
N LEU A 241 18.53 -11.94 -6.69
CA LEU A 241 17.85 -12.15 -5.41
C LEU A 241 16.47 -12.80 -5.62
N ARG A 242 16.12 -13.71 -4.72
CA ARG A 242 14.79 -14.34 -4.63
C ARG A 242 13.91 -13.48 -3.73
N VAL A 243 12.95 -12.81 -4.36
CA VAL A 243 12.16 -11.74 -3.72
C VAL A 243 10.72 -12.21 -3.50
N ALA A 244 10.20 -11.98 -2.29
CA ALA A 244 8.77 -12.06 -2.00
C ALA A 244 8.21 -10.66 -1.72
N MET A 245 7.10 -10.33 -2.38
CA MET A 245 6.31 -9.13 -2.08
C MET A 245 5.14 -9.51 -1.17
N VAL A 246 4.95 -8.74 -0.10
CA VAL A 246 3.82 -8.87 0.83
C VAL A 246 3.00 -7.58 0.73
N GLY A 247 1.74 -7.71 0.35
CA GLY A 247 0.81 -6.61 0.12
C GLY A 247 -0.62 -7.00 0.53
N ASP A 248 -1.53 -6.03 0.51
CA ASP A 248 -2.96 -6.25 0.83
C ASP A 248 -3.74 -6.92 -0.32
N GLY A 249 -3.11 -7.04 -1.49
CA GLY A 249 -3.66 -7.67 -2.69
C GLY A 249 -4.67 -6.83 -3.47
N ILE A 250 -5.01 -5.62 -3.01
CA ILE A 250 -5.93 -4.71 -3.71
C ILE A 250 -5.13 -3.76 -4.60
N ASN A 251 -4.09 -3.13 -4.04
CA ASN A 251 -3.28 -2.14 -4.76
C ASN A 251 -1.98 -2.74 -5.34
N ASP A 252 -1.53 -3.86 -4.79
CA ASP A 252 -0.24 -4.48 -5.15
C ASP A 252 -0.39 -5.69 -6.09
N ALA A 253 -1.60 -5.98 -6.57
CA ALA A 253 -1.83 -7.10 -7.49
C ALA A 253 -0.88 -7.12 -8.72
N PRO A 254 -0.53 -5.98 -9.36
CA PRO A 254 0.45 -5.96 -10.44
C PRO A 254 1.89 -6.25 -9.99
N ALA A 255 2.23 -5.95 -8.74
CA ALA A 255 3.54 -6.18 -8.15
C ALA A 255 3.70 -7.61 -7.60
N MET A 256 2.60 -8.32 -7.36
CA MET A 256 2.54 -9.70 -6.86
C MET A 256 2.41 -10.75 -7.97
N ALA A 257 2.17 -10.34 -9.22
CA ALA A 257 2.04 -11.21 -10.40
C ALA A 257 3.39 -11.45 -11.11
#